data_AF-A0A3P7P4A4-F1
#
_entry.id   AF-A0A3P7P4A4-F1
#
_cell.length_a   1.000
_cell.length_b   1.000
_cell.length_c   1.000
_cell.angle_alpha   90.00
_cell.angle_beta   90.00
_cell.angle_gamma   90.00
#
_symmetry.space_group_name_H-M   'P 1'
#
loop_
_entity.id
_entity.type
_entity.pdbx_description
1 polymer ?
#
loop_
_entity_poly.entity_id
_entity_poly.type
_entity_poly.pdbx_seq_one_letter_code
_entity_poly.pdbx_strand_id
1 'polypeptide(L)'
;PGSGEPNYDALEENPFANRRYRQEREVRRLLDKIPHTMISIDSMLGKIRKEDIADEWQKKQTALLGEIPKVAMPKVNRNKKKGGSRPGRIEKKKQLIRLERKLFEVSSVLRQKVPRLGKKKKEEKGQLPSDLFVNEKRTKRRTKSALDVLITKQN
;
A
#
# COMPACT_ATOMS: atom_id res chain seq x y z
N PRO A 1 29.51 60.45 -21.16
CA PRO A 1 28.37 61.40 -21.09
C PRO A 1 27.41 61.09 -22.24
N GLY A 2 26.12 60.87 -21.96
CA GLY A 2 25.10 60.61 -23.01
C GLY A 2 24.71 59.15 -23.27
N SER A 3 25.06 58.20 -22.40
CA SER A 3 24.72 56.76 -22.58
C SER A 3 23.60 56.27 -21.64
N GLY A 4 22.94 57.17 -20.90
CA GLY A 4 21.88 56.81 -19.95
C GLY A 4 20.51 57.31 -20.40
N GLU A 5 19.48 56.51 -20.15
CA GLU A 5 18.09 56.89 -20.36
C GLU A 5 17.71 57.98 -19.33
N PRO A 6 17.32 59.20 -19.73
CA PRO A 6 16.97 60.26 -18.79
C PRO A 6 15.65 59.99 -18.05
N ASN A 7 14.71 59.31 -18.70
CA ASN A 7 13.42 58.94 -18.12
C ASN A 7 13.46 57.46 -17.71
N TYR A 8 13.50 57.18 -16.41
CA TYR A 8 13.52 55.81 -15.91
C TYR A 8 12.10 55.25 -15.75
N ASP A 9 11.93 53.94 -16.01
CA ASP A 9 10.69 53.24 -15.67
C ASP A 9 10.68 52.89 -14.18
N ALA A 10 9.86 53.63 -13.42
CA ALA A 10 9.74 53.45 -11.99
C ALA A 10 9.08 52.13 -11.58
N LEU A 11 8.44 51.37 -12.48
CA LEU A 11 7.87 50.06 -12.18
C LEU A 11 8.88 48.92 -12.39
N GLU A 12 9.74 49.03 -13.41
CA GLU A 12 10.78 48.04 -13.66
C GLU A 12 12.00 48.22 -12.74
N GLU A 13 12.58 49.43 -12.75
CA GLU A 13 13.84 49.73 -12.07
C GLU A 13 13.89 51.17 -11.57
N ASN A 14 13.45 51.38 -10.33
CA ASN A 14 13.51 52.68 -9.66
C ASN A 14 14.86 52.89 -8.92
N PRO A 15 15.71 53.84 -9.34
CA PRO A 15 16.99 54.13 -8.67
C PRO A 15 16.82 54.78 -7.29
N PHE A 16 15.70 55.46 -7.04
CA PHE A 16 15.39 56.15 -5.78
C PHE A 16 14.47 55.31 -4.86
N ALA A 17 14.47 53.99 -5.03
CA ALA A 17 13.59 53.08 -4.32
C ALA A 17 13.81 53.07 -2.78
N ASN A 18 12.71 53.23 -2.03
CA ASN A 18 12.68 53.02 -0.58
C ASN A 18 12.82 51.52 -0.21
N ARG A 19 13.19 51.22 1.04
CA ARG A 19 13.36 49.83 1.53
C ARG A 19 12.11 48.97 1.30
N ARG A 20 10.93 49.50 1.61
CA ARG A 20 9.65 48.81 1.41
C ARG A 20 9.41 48.47 -0.06
N TYR A 21 9.60 49.44 -0.95
CA TYR A 21 9.46 49.25 -2.39
C TYR A 21 10.42 48.15 -2.91
N ARG A 22 11.67 48.11 -2.44
CA ARG A 22 12.62 47.05 -2.81
C ARG A 22 12.13 45.66 -2.39
N GLN A 23 11.59 45.53 -1.18
CA GLN A 23 11.04 44.26 -0.68
C GLN A 23 9.83 43.80 -1.51
N GLU A 24 8.89 44.71 -1.80
CA GLU A 24 7.72 44.41 -2.62
C GLU A 24 8.12 44.03 -4.05
N ARG A 25 9.10 44.73 -4.63
CA ARG A 25 9.64 44.43 -5.96
C ARG A 25 10.31 43.05 -6.01
N GLU A 26 11.09 42.70 -5.00
CA GLU A 26 11.73 41.40 -4.90
C GLU A 26 10.69 40.27 -4.84
N VAL A 27 9.67 40.41 -4.00
CA VAL A 27 8.55 39.45 -3.93
C VAL A 27 7.86 39.33 -5.29
N ARG A 28 7.58 40.45 -5.96
CA ARG A 28 6.95 40.44 -7.28
C ARG A 28 7.81 39.73 -8.33
N ARG A 29 9.12 39.99 -8.35
CA ARG A 29 10.07 39.32 -9.26
C ARG A 29 10.16 37.82 -9.01
N LEU A 30 10.00 37.38 -7.76
CA LEU A 30 9.97 35.95 -7.43
C LEU A 30 8.69 35.27 -7.91
N LEU A 31 7.54 35.94 -7.77
CA LEU A 31 6.24 35.42 -8.23
C LEU A 31 6.13 35.38 -9.75
N ASP A 32 6.60 36.43 -10.42
CA ASP A 32 6.55 36.56 -11.89
C ASP A 32 7.76 35.89 -12.57
N LYS A 33 8.59 35.16 -11.82
CA LYS A 33 9.81 34.52 -12.34
C LYS A 33 9.46 33.57 -13.48
N ILE A 34 10.02 33.85 -14.67
CA ILE A 34 9.81 33.02 -15.86
C ILE A 34 10.40 31.62 -15.61
N PRO A 35 9.62 30.54 -15.82
CA PRO A 35 10.11 29.18 -15.70
C PRO A 35 11.05 28.82 -16.86
N HIS A 36 11.96 27.87 -16.64
CA HIS A 36 12.95 27.47 -17.65
C HIS A 36 12.32 26.95 -18.96
N THR A 37 11.11 26.39 -18.89
CA THR A 37 10.39 25.85 -20.06
C THR A 37 9.92 26.92 -21.04
N MET A 38 9.79 28.17 -20.60
CA MET A 38 9.37 29.30 -21.44
C MET A 38 10.55 29.99 -22.13
N ILE A 39 11.80 29.60 -21.82
CA ILE A 39 12.99 30.19 -22.42
C ILE A 39 13.27 29.45 -23.74
N SER A 40 12.93 30.09 -24.86
CA SER A 40 13.13 29.56 -26.20
C SER A 40 13.57 30.66 -27.17
N ILE A 41 14.20 30.26 -28.29
CA ILE A 41 14.66 31.19 -29.34
C ILE A 41 13.49 31.99 -29.90
N ASP A 42 12.35 31.33 -30.11
CA ASP A 42 11.11 31.96 -30.54
C ASP A 42 10.07 31.79 -29.43
N SER A 43 9.33 32.85 -29.11
CA SER A 43 8.32 32.81 -28.06
C SER A 43 7.17 31.91 -28.46
N MET A 44 6.95 30.85 -27.70
CA MET A 44 5.79 29.97 -27.90
C MET A 44 4.51 30.53 -27.28
N LEU A 45 4.61 31.58 -26.46
CA LEU A 45 3.47 32.19 -25.78
C LEU A 45 2.54 32.84 -26.80
N GLY A 46 1.25 32.49 -26.75
CA GLY A 46 0.23 33.02 -27.67
C GLY A 46 0.23 32.40 -29.07
N LYS A 47 1.10 31.43 -29.37
CA LYS A 47 1.11 30.72 -30.65
C LYS A 47 0.39 29.37 -30.53
N ILE A 48 -0.37 29.02 -31.57
CA ILE A 48 -1.03 27.72 -31.67
C ILE A 48 -0.09 26.75 -32.39
N ARG A 49 0.06 25.53 -31.88
CA ARG A 49 0.80 24.47 -32.55
C ARG A 49 0.02 24.01 -33.78
N LYS A 50 0.65 24.09 -34.95
CA LYS A 50 0.02 23.69 -36.22
C LYS A 50 -0.24 22.17 -36.27
N GLU A 51 0.59 21.40 -35.58
CA GLU A 51 0.47 19.95 -35.44
C GLU A 51 -0.84 19.58 -34.75
N ASP A 52 -1.18 20.22 -33.63
CA ASP A 52 -2.43 19.96 -32.90
C ASP A 52 -3.66 20.21 -33.78
N ILE A 53 -3.65 21.27 -34.61
CA ILE A 53 -4.72 21.57 -35.56
C ILE A 53 -4.83 20.47 -36.62
N ALA A 54 -3.69 20.01 -37.16
CA ALA A 54 -3.66 18.95 -38.15
C ALA A 54 -4.16 17.61 -37.58
N ASP A 55 -3.76 17.28 -36.34
CA ASP A 55 -4.20 16.08 -35.64
C ASP A 55 -5.71 16.10 -35.36
N GLU A 56 -6.24 17.25 -34.92
CA GLU A 56 -7.69 17.42 -34.75
C GLU A 56 -8.45 17.29 -36.07
N TRP A 57 -7.90 17.85 -37.15
CA TRP A 57 -8.48 17.73 -38.48
C TRP A 57 -8.52 16.26 -38.93
N GLN A 58 -7.41 15.53 -38.78
CA GLN A 58 -7.34 14.11 -39.10
C GLN A 58 -8.33 13.29 -38.27
N LYS A 59 -8.43 13.53 -36.95
CA LYS A 59 -9.41 12.87 -36.08
C LYS A 59 -10.84 13.10 -36.55
N LYS A 60 -11.17 14.32 -37.00
CA LYS A 60 -12.49 14.64 -37.57
C LYS A 60 -12.74 13.85 -38.86
N GLN A 61 -11.76 13.77 -39.75
CA GLN A 61 -11.86 12.99 -40.99
C GLN A 61 -12.08 11.50 -40.71
N THR A 62 -11.30 10.90 -39.82
CA THR A 62 -11.45 9.48 -39.45
C THR A 62 -12.79 9.19 -38.78
N ALA A 63 -13.26 10.10 -37.92
CA ALA A 63 -14.57 9.97 -37.27
C ALA A 63 -15.72 10.05 -38.29
N LEU A 64 -15.62 10.95 -39.27
CA LEU A 64 -16.59 11.06 -40.36
C LEU A 64 -16.61 9.79 -41.23
N LEU A 65 -15.45 9.17 -41.44
CA LEU A 65 -15.33 7.89 -42.15
C LEU A 65 -15.89 6.70 -41.33
N GLY A 66 -16.25 6.92 -40.06
CA GLY A 66 -16.82 5.90 -39.18
C GLY A 66 -15.78 4.95 -38.58
N GLU A 67 -14.50 5.28 -38.68
CA GLU A 67 -13.43 4.51 -38.05
C GLU A 67 -13.43 4.78 -36.55
N ILE A 68 -13.90 3.80 -35.77
CA ILE A 68 -13.90 3.90 -34.30
C ILE A 68 -12.45 3.78 -33.82
N PRO A 69 -11.88 4.77 -33.11
CA PRO A 69 -10.53 4.68 -32.59
C PRO A 69 -10.46 3.49 -31.63
N LYS A 70 -9.53 2.57 -31.90
CA LYS A 70 -9.34 1.34 -31.13
C LYS A 70 -8.72 1.69 -29.78
N VAL A 71 -9.55 2.09 -28.80
CA VAL A 71 -9.08 2.36 -27.44
C VAL A 71 -8.60 1.04 -26.83
N ALA A 72 -7.30 0.97 -26.53
CA ALA A 72 -6.72 -0.18 -25.86
C ALA A 72 -7.34 -0.32 -24.45
N MET A 73 -8.28 -1.26 -24.29
CA MET A 73 -8.86 -1.52 -22.97
C MET A 73 -7.75 -1.99 -22.01
N PRO A 74 -7.67 -1.44 -20.79
CA PRO A 74 -6.71 -1.92 -19.81
C PRO A 74 -6.96 -3.40 -19.54
N LYS A 75 -5.92 -4.23 -19.66
CA LYS A 75 -6.01 -5.66 -19.39
C LYS A 75 -6.30 -5.86 -17.89
N VAL A 76 -7.56 -6.09 -17.54
CA VAL A 76 -7.95 -6.39 -16.16
C VAL A 76 -7.51 -7.82 -15.84
N ASN A 77 -6.42 -7.95 -15.09
CA ASN A 77 -5.95 -9.22 -14.54
C ASN A 77 -6.94 -9.69 -13.45
N ARG A 78 -8.02 -10.35 -13.85
CA ARG A 78 -8.91 -11.04 -12.91
C ARG A 78 -8.18 -12.24 -12.32
N ASN A 79 -7.69 -12.11 -11.09
CA ASN A 79 -7.22 -13.23 -10.28
C ASN A 79 -8.39 -14.20 -10.01
N LYS A 80 -8.64 -15.10 -10.96
CA LYS A 80 -9.62 -16.19 -10.80
C LYS A 80 -9.07 -17.13 -9.73
N LYS A 81 -9.52 -17.00 -8.48
CA LYS A 81 -9.38 -18.04 -7.44
C LYS A 81 -10.26 -19.26 -7.81
N LYS A 82 -10.00 -19.88 -8.96
CA LYS A 82 -10.73 -21.06 -9.46
C LYS A 82 -10.24 -22.27 -8.66
N GLY A 83 -11.03 -22.72 -7.68
CA GLY A 83 -10.78 -23.99 -6.97
C GLY A 83 -10.78 -23.95 -5.44
N GLY A 84 -10.95 -22.78 -4.81
CA GLY A 84 -11.02 -22.66 -3.35
C GLY A 84 -12.31 -23.24 -2.73
N SER A 85 -13.40 -23.26 -3.51
CA SER A 85 -14.75 -23.65 -3.06
C SER A 85 -15.25 -24.96 -3.71
N ARG A 86 -14.36 -25.87 -4.13
CA ARG A 86 -14.81 -27.19 -4.63
C ARG A 86 -15.62 -27.92 -3.54
N PRO A 87 -16.84 -28.41 -3.83
CA PRO A 87 -17.74 -29.00 -2.83
C PRO A 87 -17.08 -30.14 -2.04
N GLY A 88 -16.31 -31.01 -2.71
CA GLY A 88 -15.58 -32.09 -2.03
C GLY A 88 -14.50 -31.61 -1.03
N ARG A 89 -13.89 -30.44 -1.24
CA ARG A 89 -12.91 -29.88 -0.28
C ARG A 89 -13.60 -29.30 0.96
N ILE A 90 -14.81 -28.75 0.76
CA ILE A 90 -15.67 -28.25 1.83
C ILE A 90 -16.19 -29.42 2.67
N GLU A 91 -16.64 -30.50 2.05
CA GLU A 91 -17.10 -31.71 2.74
C GLU A 91 -15.99 -32.38 3.55
N LYS A 92 -14.79 -32.55 2.97
CA LYS A 92 -13.62 -33.05 3.71
C LYS A 92 -13.32 -32.20 4.95
N LYS A 93 -13.37 -30.87 4.83
CA LYS A 93 -13.18 -29.95 5.96
C LYS A 93 -14.28 -30.14 7.02
N LYS A 94 -15.54 -30.30 6.62
CA LYS A 94 -16.66 -30.55 7.54
C LYS A 94 -16.52 -31.89 8.26
N GLN A 95 -16.10 -32.95 7.56
CA GLN A 95 -15.86 -34.27 8.16
C GLN A 95 -14.76 -34.22 9.21
N LEU A 96 -13.66 -33.52 8.92
CA LEU A 96 -12.54 -33.36 9.85
C LEU A 96 -12.98 -32.63 11.12
N ILE A 97 -13.72 -31.52 10.99
CA ILE A 97 -14.27 -30.77 12.13
C ILE A 97 -15.23 -31.63 12.96
N ARG A 98 -16.08 -32.47 12.33
CA ARG A 98 -16.97 -33.40 13.06
C ARG A 98 -16.18 -34.45 13.83
N LEU A 99 -15.11 -34.98 13.24
CA LEU A 99 -14.25 -35.98 13.88
C LEU A 99 -13.50 -35.38 15.07
N GLU A 100 -12.93 -34.18 14.91
CA GLU A 100 -12.27 -33.45 16.01
C GLU A 100 -13.22 -33.19 17.18
N ARG A 101 -14.47 -32.79 16.90
CA ARG A 101 -15.50 -32.61 17.94
C ARG A 101 -15.81 -33.90 18.69
N LYS A 102 -15.96 -35.02 17.98
CA LYS A 102 -16.20 -36.34 18.61
C LYS A 102 -15.02 -36.77 19.48
N LEU A 103 -13.79 -36.62 18.99
CA LEU A 103 -12.59 -36.94 19.76
C LEU A 103 -12.49 -36.06 21.02
N PHE A 104 -12.81 -34.78 20.90
CA PHE A 104 -12.85 -33.86 22.04
C PHE A 104 -13.87 -34.31 23.09
N GLU A 105 -15.09 -34.66 22.67
CA GLU A 105 -16.15 -35.14 23.56
C GLU A 105 -15.81 -36.47 24.25
N VAL A 106 -15.25 -37.44 23.53
CA VAL A 106 -14.77 -38.70 24.12
C VAL A 106 -13.66 -38.44 25.14
N SER A 107 -12.71 -37.57 24.79
CA SER A 107 -11.61 -37.22 25.69
C SER A 107 -12.08 -36.51 26.95
N SER A 108 -13.10 -35.64 26.86
CA SER A 108 -13.65 -34.92 28.01
C SER A 108 -14.40 -35.86 28.96
N VAL A 109 -15.20 -36.80 28.43
CA VAL A 109 -15.90 -37.82 29.22
C VAL A 109 -14.91 -38.76 29.91
N LEU A 110 -13.87 -39.22 29.20
CA LEU A 110 -12.82 -40.03 29.80
C LEU A 110 -12.15 -39.28 30.95
N ARG A 111 -11.75 -38.01 30.74
CA ARG A 111 -11.10 -37.17 31.75
C ARG A 111 -11.96 -36.95 33.00
N GLN A 112 -13.30 -36.91 32.87
CA GLN A 112 -14.23 -36.84 33.99
C GLN A 112 -14.46 -38.19 34.72
N LYS A 113 -14.29 -39.33 34.03
CA LYS A 113 -14.44 -40.67 34.64
C LYS A 113 -13.20 -41.14 35.41
N VAL A 114 -11.99 -40.79 34.96
CA VAL A 114 -10.72 -41.20 35.63
C VAL A 114 -10.60 -40.81 37.12
N PRO A 115 -11.09 -39.64 37.62
CA PRO A 115 -11.01 -39.33 39.05
C PRO A 115 -11.90 -40.21 39.95
N ARG A 116 -12.82 -41.02 39.39
CA ARG A 116 -13.68 -41.94 40.17
C ARG A 116 -13.07 -43.32 40.36
N LEU A 117 -12.19 -43.76 39.46
CA LEU A 117 -11.51 -45.07 39.55
C LEU A 117 -10.21 -44.99 40.37
N GLY A 118 -9.54 -43.83 40.39
CA GLY A 118 -8.31 -43.60 41.16
C GLY A 118 -8.48 -43.42 42.68
N LYS A 119 -9.70 -43.40 43.21
CA LYS A 119 -9.96 -43.34 44.67
C LYS A 119 -10.12 -44.72 45.33
N LYS A 120 -10.11 -45.82 44.57
CA LYS A 120 -10.26 -47.20 45.12
C LYS A 120 -8.97 -48.03 45.15
N LYS A 121 -7.82 -47.50 44.75
CA LYS A 121 -6.53 -48.20 44.83
C LYS A 121 -5.43 -47.23 45.27
N LYS A 122 -5.38 -46.98 46.58
CA LYS A 122 -4.26 -46.29 47.24
C LYS A 122 -3.93 -46.94 48.57
N GLU A 123 -3.86 -48.27 48.61
CA GLU A 123 -3.08 -48.97 49.62
C GLU A 123 -2.29 -50.08 48.92
N GLU A 124 -1.04 -50.21 49.35
CA GLU A 124 -0.04 -51.24 49.01
C GLU A 124 0.89 -51.03 47.80
N LYS A 125 1.92 -50.22 48.09
CA LYS A 125 3.38 -50.43 47.95
C LYS A 125 3.94 -51.20 46.74
N GLY A 126 4.94 -50.59 46.10
CA GLY A 126 5.94 -51.34 45.34
C GLY A 126 6.80 -50.49 44.38
N GLN A 127 7.92 -49.99 44.90
CA GLN A 127 9.18 -49.64 44.21
C GLN A 127 9.15 -48.75 42.95
N LEU A 128 9.68 -47.54 43.09
CA LEU A 128 9.98 -46.59 42.02
C LEU A 128 11.30 -46.97 41.32
N PRO A 129 11.31 -47.03 39.97
CA PRO A 129 12.49 -46.65 39.21
C PRO A 129 12.06 -45.70 38.09
N SER A 130 11.77 -44.46 38.42
CA SER A 130 11.56 -43.40 37.43
C SER A 130 12.24 -42.11 37.85
N ASP A 131 13.52 -42.22 38.19
CA ASP A 131 14.50 -41.11 38.15
C ASP A 131 15.39 -41.17 36.90
N LEU A 132 15.05 -42.05 35.96
CA LEU A 132 15.73 -42.16 34.68
C LEU A 132 14.73 -41.70 33.60
N PHE A 133 15.02 -40.54 33.02
CA PHE A 133 14.39 -39.98 31.81
C PHE A 133 13.13 -39.11 31.99
N VAL A 134 13.21 -38.11 32.87
CA VAL A 134 12.56 -36.82 32.62
C VAL A 134 13.62 -35.82 32.19
N ASN A 135 13.67 -35.52 30.88
CA ASN A 135 13.84 -34.17 30.28
C ASN A 135 14.59 -34.20 28.93
N GLU A 136 13.84 -34.29 27.83
CA GLU A 136 14.05 -33.36 26.71
C GLU A 136 12.82 -32.45 26.61
N LYS A 137 12.79 -31.40 27.43
CA LYS A 137 11.95 -30.24 27.14
C LYS A 137 12.56 -29.50 25.97
N ARG A 138 12.25 -29.93 24.74
CA ARG A 138 12.41 -29.06 23.57
C ARG A 138 11.44 -27.90 23.71
N THR A 139 11.92 -26.79 24.24
CA THR A 139 11.20 -25.53 24.25
C THR A 139 10.87 -25.17 22.81
N LYS A 140 9.62 -25.35 22.40
CA LYS A 140 9.15 -24.83 21.11
C LYS A 140 9.39 -23.32 21.13
N ARG A 141 10.27 -22.83 20.26
CA ARG A 141 10.48 -21.39 20.05
C ARG A 141 9.12 -20.77 19.78
N ARG A 142 8.67 -19.87 20.65
CA ARG A 142 7.45 -19.09 20.43
C ARG A 142 7.66 -18.26 19.16
N THR A 143 6.98 -18.62 18.08
CA THR A 143 6.87 -17.75 16.92
C THR A 143 6.10 -16.51 17.35
N LYS A 144 6.67 -15.32 17.13
CA LYS A 144 6.03 -14.03 17.43
C LYS A 144 4.61 -14.02 16.85
N SER A 145 3.63 -13.65 17.66
CA SER A 145 2.26 -13.47 17.17
C SER A 145 2.23 -12.24 16.26
N ALA A 146 1.25 -12.15 15.35
CA ALA A 146 1.12 -11.00 14.45
C ALA A 146 1.02 -9.66 15.21
N LEU A 147 0.58 -9.69 16.47
CA LEU A 147 0.50 -8.52 17.35
C LEU A 147 1.87 -8.07 17.87
N ASP A 148 2.83 -8.99 18.03
CA ASP A 148 4.20 -8.67 18.47
C ASP A 148 5.06 -8.04 17.36
N VAL A 149 4.64 -8.17 16.11
CA VAL A 149 5.31 -7.56 14.93
C VAL A 149 4.78 -6.15 14.66
N LEU A 150 3.51 -5.89 15.00
CA LEU A 150 2.81 -4.63 14.67
C LEU A 150 2.98 -3.52 15.72
N ILE A 151 3.39 -3.85 16.94
CA ILE A 151 3.67 -2.86 17.98
C ILE A 151 5.18 -2.73 18.10
N THR A 152 5.77 -1.78 17.38
CA THR A 152 7.12 -1.31 17.67
C THR A 152 7.07 -0.63 19.03
N LYS A 153 7.67 -1.26 20.04
CA LYS A 153 7.82 -0.66 21.37
C LYS A 153 8.66 0.60 21.20
N GLN A 154 8.02 1.76 21.22
CA GLN A 154 8.70 3.04 21.24
C GLN A 154 9.45 3.12 22.58
N ASN A 155 10.77 3.24 22.50
CA ASN A 155 11.62 3.70 23.57
C ASN A 155 11.82 5.21 23.40
#